data_AF-M5FFW1-F1
#
_entry.id   AF-M5FFW1-F1
#
_cell.length_a   1.000
_cell.length_b   1.000
_cell.length_c   1.000
_cell.angle_alpha   90.00
_cell.angle_beta   90.00
_cell.angle_gamma   90.00
#
_symmetry.space_group_name_H-M   'P 1'
#
loop_
_entity.id
_entity.type
_entity.pdbx_description
1 polymer ?
#
loop_
_entity_poly.entity_id
_entity_poly.type
_entity_poly.pdbx_seq_one_letter_code
_entity_poly.pdbx_strand_id
1 'polypeptide(L)'
;MNKIPNPFKLNAKVGLNARVRRSLPAESFILANPRSEGATIGHLADKPISETVVDGSGHRYRYVGVAPRSTDGRFDFDSLRKGEWIVRPGLVYLLEESRRPT
;
A
#
# COMPACT_ATOMS: atom_id res chain seq x y z
N MET A 1 13.75 14.51 5.52
CA MET A 1 13.33 13.87 4.24
C MET A 1 13.48 12.37 4.40
N ASN A 2 12.43 11.66 4.85
CA ASN A 2 12.49 10.20 4.96
C ASN A 2 11.88 9.59 3.69
N LYS A 3 12.73 9.02 2.84
CA LYS A 3 12.27 8.14 1.75
C LYS A 3 11.49 7.01 2.41
N ILE A 4 10.21 6.84 2.05
CA ILE A 4 9.45 5.64 2.44
C ILE A 4 10.16 4.47 1.76
N PRO A 5 10.81 3.56 2.52
CA PRO A 5 11.52 2.45 1.91
C PRO A 5 10.48 1.58 1.20
N ASN A 6 10.68 1.29 -0.08
CA ASN A 6 9.90 0.26 -0.74
C ASN A 6 10.44 -1.10 -0.25
N PRO A 7 9.71 -1.85 0.60
CA PRO A 7 10.20 -3.13 1.13
C PRO A 7 10.46 -4.16 0.01
N PHE A 8 9.92 -3.92 -1.19
CA PHE A 8 10.06 -4.79 -2.36
C PHE A 8 11.22 -4.40 -3.30
N LYS A 9 12.06 -3.41 -2.95
CA LYS A 9 13.33 -3.14 -3.65
C LYS A 9 14.48 -4.06 -3.21
N LEU A 10 14.26 -4.96 -2.25
CA LEU A 10 15.26 -5.96 -1.87
C LEU A 10 15.40 -6.99 -3.01
N ASN A 11 16.58 -7.02 -3.63
CA ASN A 11 16.87 -7.78 -4.84
C ASN A 11 16.46 -9.26 -4.75
N ALA A 12 15.69 -9.69 -5.75
CA ALA A 12 15.19 -11.03 -5.90
C ALA A 12 16.31 -12.04 -6.21
N LYS A 13 16.48 -13.04 -5.32
CA LYS A 13 16.87 -14.41 -5.72
C LYS A 13 15.97 -15.40 -4.98
N VAL A 14 15.11 -16.04 -5.78
CA VAL A 14 14.38 -17.31 -5.62
C VAL A 14 14.18 -17.85 -4.18
N GLY A 15 12.91 -17.90 -3.73
CA GLY A 15 12.48 -18.59 -2.50
C GLY A 15 12.35 -17.73 -1.23
N LEU A 16 12.69 -16.44 -1.31
CA LEU A 16 12.82 -15.53 -0.16
C LEU A 16 11.67 -14.51 -0.01
N ASN A 17 10.65 -14.52 -0.86
CA ASN A 17 9.63 -13.48 -0.88
C ASN A 17 8.63 -13.61 0.30
N ALA A 18 8.26 -14.84 0.68
CA ALA A 18 7.37 -15.10 1.81
C ALA A 18 8.07 -14.87 3.16
N ARG A 19 9.37 -15.23 3.27
CA ARG A 19 10.14 -15.06 4.51
C ARG A 19 10.43 -13.58 4.81
N VAL A 20 10.73 -12.77 3.79
CA VAL A 20 10.97 -11.33 3.96
C VAL A 20 9.70 -10.60 4.38
N ARG A 21 8.53 -10.97 3.83
CA ARG A 21 7.23 -10.43 4.24
C ARG A 21 6.92 -10.72 5.72
N ARG A 22 7.20 -11.94 6.17
CA ARG A 22 7.06 -12.34 7.58
C ARG A 22 8.03 -11.62 8.53
N SER A 23 9.15 -11.09 8.04
CA SER A 23 10.15 -10.39 8.86
C SER A 23 9.99 -8.87 8.92
N LEU A 24 9.16 -8.28 8.05
CA LEU A 24 8.96 -6.84 8.05
C LEU A 24 7.91 -6.46 9.11
N PRO A 25 8.17 -5.44 9.95
CA PRO A 25 7.17 -4.92 10.86
C PRO A 25 5.92 -4.48 10.10
N ALA A 26 4.74 -4.74 10.66
CA ALA A 26 3.44 -4.44 10.07
C ALA A 26 3.30 -2.98 9.61
N GLU A 27 3.95 -2.06 10.32
CA GLU A 27 3.99 -0.63 10.03
C GLU A 27 4.63 -0.31 8.68
N SER A 28 5.48 -1.20 8.15
CA SER A 28 6.17 -1.04 6.87
C SER A 28 5.24 -1.07 5.66
N PHE A 29 4.01 -1.54 5.84
CA PHE A 29 3.00 -1.63 4.77
C PHE A 29 1.91 -0.56 4.88
N ILE A 30 2.00 0.32 5.89
CA ILE A 30 1.06 1.42 6.08
C ILE A 30 1.57 2.67 5.33
N LEU A 31 0.78 3.15 4.37
CA LEU A 31 1.02 4.43 3.73
C LEU A 31 0.43 5.54 4.62
N ALA A 32 1.31 6.25 5.33
CA ALA A 32 0.92 7.29 6.27
C ALA A 32 0.63 8.63 5.57
N ASN A 33 -0.52 9.22 5.89
CA ASN A 33 -0.96 10.57 5.49
C ASN A 33 -0.77 10.90 4.00
N PRO A 34 -1.21 10.04 3.05
CA PRO A 34 -1.09 10.38 1.65
C PRO A 34 -2.12 11.48 1.28
N ARG A 35 -1.77 12.31 0.30
CA ARG A 35 -2.66 13.34 -0.23
C ARG A 35 -3.62 12.70 -1.25
N SER A 36 -4.92 12.91 -1.07
CA SER A 36 -5.93 12.52 -2.05
C SER A 36 -5.76 13.23 -3.39
N GLU A 37 -6.00 12.51 -4.47
CA GLU A 37 -6.00 13.06 -5.82
C GLU A 37 -7.05 12.39 -6.70
N GLY A 38 -7.71 13.18 -7.53
CA GLY A 38 -8.85 12.72 -8.33
C GLY A 38 -10.15 12.65 -7.53
N ALA A 39 -11.09 11.84 -8.04
CA ALA A 39 -12.43 11.75 -7.49
C ALA A 39 -12.49 10.95 -6.19
N THR A 40 -13.46 11.27 -5.33
CA THR A 40 -13.91 10.36 -4.27
C THR A 40 -14.86 9.34 -4.89
N ILE A 41 -14.51 8.06 -4.79
CA ILE A 41 -15.22 6.94 -5.42
C ILE A 41 -16.05 6.13 -4.42
N GLY A 42 -16.04 6.50 -3.14
CA GLY A 42 -16.81 5.84 -2.09
C GLY A 42 -16.38 6.26 -0.70
N HIS A 43 -16.92 5.58 0.31
CA HIS A 43 -16.55 5.78 1.72
C HIS A 43 -16.40 4.43 2.43
N LEU A 44 -15.44 4.34 3.35
CA LEU A 44 -15.25 3.21 4.25
C LEU A 44 -15.04 3.73 5.67
N ALA A 45 -15.90 3.33 6.62
CA ALA A 45 -15.87 3.80 8.00
C ALA A 45 -15.76 5.34 8.09
N ASP A 46 -16.65 6.04 7.36
CA ASP A 46 -16.73 7.50 7.26
C ASP A 46 -15.46 8.18 6.72
N LYS A 47 -14.53 7.42 6.13
CA LYS A 47 -13.37 7.95 5.42
C LYS A 47 -13.57 7.87 3.90
N PRO A 48 -13.30 8.95 3.16
CA PRO A 48 -13.42 8.94 1.70
C PRO A 48 -12.40 7.98 1.09
N ILE A 49 -12.84 7.29 0.04
CA ILE A 49 -11.99 6.49 -0.83
C ILE A 49 -11.67 7.35 -2.03
N SER A 50 -10.41 7.77 -2.17
CA SER A 50 -9.95 8.51 -3.35
C SER A 50 -9.55 7.52 -4.43
N GLU A 51 -9.81 7.83 -5.69
CA GLU A 51 -9.34 7.00 -6.80
C GLU A 51 -7.81 6.86 -6.80
N THR A 52 -7.11 7.97 -6.53
CA THR A 52 -5.66 8.02 -6.41
C THR A 52 -5.24 8.71 -5.11
N VAL A 53 -4.10 8.31 -4.57
CA VAL A 53 -3.41 9.04 -3.52
C VAL A 53 -1.92 9.22 -3.85
N VAL A 54 -1.31 10.25 -3.30
CA VAL A 54 0.11 10.59 -3.54
C VAL A 54 0.85 10.67 -2.21
N ASP A 55 2.00 10.01 -2.10
CA ASP A 55 2.84 10.08 -0.89
C ASP A 55 3.63 11.40 -0.81
N GLY A 56 4.31 11.65 0.31
CA GLY A 56 5.16 12.82 0.47
C GLY A 56 6.40 12.87 -0.44
N SER A 57 6.70 11.79 -1.16
CA SER A 57 7.78 11.72 -2.16
C SER A 57 7.27 11.90 -3.61
N GLY A 58 5.95 12.06 -3.80
CA GLY A 58 5.33 12.22 -5.12
C GLY A 58 4.98 10.91 -5.83
N HIS A 59 5.13 9.74 -5.19
CA HIS A 59 4.67 8.48 -5.77
C HIS A 59 3.14 8.42 -5.76
N ARG A 60 2.57 7.98 -6.88
CA ARG A 60 1.12 7.83 -7.06
C ARG A 60 0.69 6.40 -6.76
N TYR A 61 -0.48 6.25 -6.16
CA TYR A 61 -1.05 4.96 -5.86
C TYR A 61 -2.54 4.95 -6.19
N ARG A 62 -3.00 3.94 -6.90
CA ARG A 62 -4.42 3.79 -7.31
C ARG A 62 -5.16 2.84 -6.38
N TYR A 63 -6.40 3.17 -6.05
CA TYR A 63 -7.25 2.31 -5.21
C TYR A 63 -7.50 0.97 -5.91
N VAL A 64 -7.36 -0.12 -5.16
CA VAL A 64 -7.59 -1.50 -5.66
C VAL A 64 -8.46 -2.36 -4.76
N GLY A 65 -8.81 -1.90 -3.56
CA GLY A 65 -9.75 -2.64 -2.70
C GLY A 65 -9.61 -2.35 -1.22
N VAL A 66 -10.07 -3.29 -0.40
CA VAL A 66 -10.03 -3.23 1.06
C VAL A 66 -9.26 -4.43 1.59
N ALA A 67 -8.38 -4.20 2.55
CA ALA A 67 -7.55 -5.22 3.17
C ALA A 67 -8.43 -6.17 3.98
N PRO A 68 -8.28 -7.50 3.80
CA PRO A 68 -8.89 -8.47 4.69
C PRO A 68 -8.42 -8.24 6.12
N ARG A 69 -9.27 -8.62 7.08
CA ARG A 69 -8.92 -8.63 8.49
C ARG A 69 -8.84 -10.06 8.97
N SER A 70 -7.82 -10.34 9.78
CA SER A 70 -7.69 -11.59 10.52
C SER A 70 -8.77 -11.68 11.60
N THR A 71 -8.93 -12.86 12.21
CA THR A 71 -9.91 -13.11 13.28
C THR A 71 -9.69 -12.23 14.52
N ASP A 72 -8.48 -11.72 14.72
CA ASP A 72 -8.12 -10.76 15.77
C ASP A 72 -8.41 -9.29 15.37
N GLY A 73 -8.99 -9.06 14.19
CA GLY A 73 -9.35 -7.75 13.68
C GLY A 73 -8.18 -6.95 13.07
N ARG A 74 -6.96 -7.50 13.07
CA ARG A 74 -5.79 -6.86 12.42
C ARG A 74 -5.85 -7.04 10.91
N PHE A 75 -5.17 -6.15 10.17
CA PHE A 75 -5.02 -6.35 8.74
C PHE A 75 -4.22 -7.61 8.45
N ASP A 76 -4.69 -8.41 7.50
CA ASP A 76 -3.93 -9.51 6.96
C ASP A 76 -2.92 -8.98 5.94
N PHE A 77 -1.71 -8.68 6.43
CA PHE A 77 -0.60 -8.19 5.60
C PHE A 77 -0.04 -9.26 4.65
N ASP A 78 -0.23 -10.54 4.96
CA ASP A 78 0.30 -11.64 4.14
C ASP A 78 -0.47 -11.73 2.81
N SER A 79 -1.74 -11.33 2.80
CA SER A 79 -2.60 -11.28 1.61
C SER A 79 -2.29 -10.13 0.62
N LEU A 80 -1.50 -9.12 1.00
CA LEU A 80 -1.18 -7.99 0.11
C LEU A 80 -0.33 -8.42 -1.09
N ARG A 81 -0.60 -7.94 -2.29
CA ARG A 81 0.27 -8.19 -3.45
C ARG A 81 1.48 -7.25 -3.45
N LYS A 82 2.47 -7.54 -4.30
CA LYS A 82 3.65 -6.68 -4.45
C LYS A 82 3.20 -5.30 -4.92
N GLY A 83 3.69 -4.25 -4.24
CA GLY A 83 3.36 -2.86 -4.57
C GLY A 83 2.03 -2.39 -3.99
N GLU A 84 1.28 -3.24 -3.30
CA GLU A 84 0.09 -2.84 -2.54
C GLU A 84 0.48 -2.29 -1.16
N TRP A 85 -0.25 -1.25 -0.76
CA TRP A 85 -0.07 -0.53 0.49
C TRP A 85 -1.42 -0.31 1.16
N ILE A 86 -1.44 -0.34 2.49
CA ILE A 86 -2.65 -0.08 3.26
C ILE A 86 -2.67 1.38 3.72
N VAL A 87 -3.77 2.06 3.45
CA VAL A 87 -4.15 3.33 4.08
C VAL A 87 -5.25 3.04 5.09
N ARG A 88 -5.13 3.55 6.31
CA ARG A 88 -6.21 3.39 7.31
C ARG A 88 -7.51 4.02 6.78
N PRO A 89 -8.68 3.38 6.94
CA PRO A 89 -8.98 2.30 7.89
C PRO A 89 -8.84 0.87 7.34
N GLY A 90 -8.14 0.68 6.22
CA GLY A 90 -7.97 -0.61 5.56
C GLY A 90 -8.07 -0.54 4.03
N LEU A 91 -7.97 0.64 3.43
CA LEU A 91 -7.99 0.81 1.98
C LEU A 91 -6.67 0.32 1.40
N VAL A 92 -6.72 -0.41 0.30
CA VAL A 92 -5.54 -0.92 -0.41
C VAL A 92 -5.32 -0.10 -1.65
N TYR A 93 -4.10 0.40 -1.80
CA TYR A 93 -3.65 1.16 -2.94
C TYR A 93 -2.42 0.50 -3.57
N LEU A 94 -2.39 0.43 -4.89
CA LEU A 94 -1.28 -0.12 -5.67
C LEU A 94 -0.41 1.02 -6.19
N LEU A 95 0.91 0.93 -5.95
CA LEU A 95 1.89 1.85 -6.52
C LEU A 95 1.80 1.84 -8.04
N GLU A 96 1.53 3.01 -8.64
CA GLU A 96 1.64 3.19 -10.08
C GLU A 96 3.14 3.23 -10.41
N GLU A 97 3.64 2.21 -11.11
CA GLU A 97 4.97 2.33 -11.71
C GLU A 97 4.92 3.49 -12.68
N SER A 98 5.95 4.34 -12.63
CA SER A 98 6.18 5.35 -13.65
C SER A 98 6.32 4.59 -14.97
N ARG A 99 5.25 4.53 -15.75
CA ARG A 99 5.32 4.06 -17.11
C ARG A 99 6.31 5.00 -17.78
N ARG A 100 7.55 4.58 -17.99
CA ARG A 100 8.46 5.34 -18.85
C ARG A 100 7.72 5.47 -20.17
N PRO A 101 7.44 6.69 -20.66
CA PRO A 101 7.02 6.83 -22.04
C PRO A 101 8.15 6.23 -22.89
N THR A 102 7.78 5.25 -23.71
CA THR A 102 8.63 4.68 -24.76
C THR A 102 8.95 5.74 -25.80
#